data_AF-Q2SHY2-F1
#
_entry.id   AF-Q2SHY2-F1
#
_cell.length_a   1.000
_cell.length_b   1.000
_cell.length_c   1.000
_cell.angle_alpha   90.00
_cell.angle_beta   90.00
_cell.angle_gamma   90.00
#
_symmetry.space_group_name_H-M   'P 1'
#
loop_
_entity.id
_entity.type
_entity.pdbx_description
1 polymer ?
#
loop_
_entity_poly.entity_id
_entity_poly.type
_entity_poly.pdbx_seq_one_letter_code
_entity_poly.pdbx_strand_id
1 'polypeptide(L)'
;MAEILVDADWGLSLGVDATSSAIKAGLIEAKRQQLAQLKKKLKLSIKQSYLIDITINELSNLKTNLETREHTLLYRRVTYLLRQIENELQDGHSALD
;
A
#
# COMPACT_ATOMS: atom_id res chain seq x y z
N MET A 1 -8.09 14.19 8.89
CA MET A 1 -8.31 13.83 7.46
C MET A 1 -7.84 12.39 7.31
N ALA A 2 -8.73 11.46 6.91
CA ALA A 2 -8.37 10.05 6.80
C ALA A 2 -7.34 9.86 5.67
N GLU A 3 -6.22 9.21 5.95
CA GLU A 3 -5.25 8.85 4.91
C GLU A 3 -5.87 7.75 4.05
N ILE A 4 -6.02 7.99 2.75
CA ILE A 4 -6.52 7.01 1.78
C ILE A 4 -5.30 6.43 1.06
N LEU A 5 -5.06 5.15 1.29
CA LEU A 5 -4.00 4.34 0.72
C LEU A 5 -4.52 3.40 -0.38
N VAL A 6 -5.80 3.04 -0.40
CA VAL A 6 -6.44 2.27 -1.47
C VAL A 6 -7.47 3.13 -2.19
N ASP A 7 -7.00 3.85 -3.20
CA ASP A 7 -7.81 4.70 -4.08
C ASP A 7 -8.30 3.95 -5.33
N ALA A 8 -9.12 4.63 -6.15
CA ALA A 8 -9.64 4.07 -7.40
C ALA A 8 -8.52 3.70 -8.38
N ASP A 9 -7.43 4.45 -8.40
CA ASP A 9 -6.28 4.22 -9.28
C ASP A 9 -5.53 2.93 -8.91
N TRP A 10 -5.43 2.62 -7.62
CA TRP A 10 -4.90 1.37 -7.09
C TRP A 10 -5.74 0.15 -7.48
N GLY A 11 -7.07 0.29 -7.38
CA GLY A 11 -8.04 -0.76 -7.71
C GLY A 11 -8.08 -1.11 -9.20
N LEU A 12 -8.22 -0.07 -10.04
CA LEU A 12 -8.46 -0.21 -11.47
C LEU A 12 -7.19 -0.53 -12.26
N SER A 13 -6.03 -0.02 -11.85
CA SER A 13 -4.83 -0.10 -12.70
C SER A 13 -4.00 -1.37 -12.47
N LEU A 14 -4.01 -1.92 -11.25
CA LEU A 14 -3.21 -3.10 -10.90
C LEU A 14 -3.98 -4.42 -11.02
N GLY A 15 -5.32 -4.38 -10.94
CA GLY A 15 -6.19 -5.54 -11.10
C GLY A 15 -6.63 -5.83 -12.53
N VAL A 16 -6.34 -4.95 -13.49
CA VAL A 16 -6.73 -5.08 -14.90
C VAL A 16 -5.51 -5.47 -15.75
N ASP A 17 -5.67 -6.53 -16.56
CA ASP A 17 -4.60 -7.07 -17.41
C ASP A 17 -4.17 -6.10 -18.52
N ALA A 18 -5.07 -5.23 -18.98
CA ALA A 18 -4.80 -4.27 -20.06
C ALA A 18 -3.84 -3.12 -19.66
N THR A 19 -3.60 -2.90 -18.37
CA THR A 19 -2.67 -1.86 -17.91
C THR A 19 -1.22 -2.32 -18.07
N SER A 20 -0.38 -1.51 -18.72
CA SER A 20 1.01 -1.87 -18.98
C SER A 20 1.83 -2.04 -17.69
N SER A 21 2.82 -2.93 -17.71
CA SER A 21 3.74 -3.18 -16.59
C SER A 21 4.45 -1.89 -16.13
N ALA A 22 4.78 -0.98 -17.05
CA ALA A 22 5.41 0.30 -16.73
C ALA A 22 4.50 1.20 -15.87
N ILE A 23 3.21 1.30 -16.20
CA ILE A 23 2.24 2.06 -15.41
C ILE A 23 2.04 1.41 -14.05
N LYS A 24 1.88 0.08 -14.00
CA LYS A 24 1.76 -0.69 -12.75
C LYS A 24 2.97 -0.45 -11.83
N ALA A 25 4.19 -0.51 -12.38
CA ALA A 25 5.42 -0.26 -11.64
C ALA A 25 5.50 1.18 -11.09
N GLY A 26 5.04 2.17 -11.86
CA GLY A 26 4.96 3.57 -11.44
C GLY A 26 4.02 3.78 -10.26
N LEU A 27 2.82 3.18 -10.32
CA LEU A 27 1.83 3.24 -9.24
C LEU A 27 2.33 2.57 -7.96
N ILE A 28 2.97 1.41 -8.07
CA ILE A 28 3.57 0.71 -6.93
C ILE A 28 4.66 1.57 -6.28
N GLU A 29 5.52 2.19 -7.08
CA GLU A 29 6.57 3.07 -6.57
C GLU A 29 5.99 4.31 -5.87
N ALA A 30 4.97 4.94 -6.46
CA ALA A 30 4.29 6.07 -5.85
C ALA A 30 3.69 5.70 -4.48
N LYS A 31 3.03 4.54 -4.38
CA LYS A 31 2.47 4.04 -3.11
C LYS A 31 3.56 3.75 -2.09
N ARG A 32 4.69 3.18 -2.51
CA ARG A 32 5.87 2.96 -1.65
C ARG A 32 6.41 4.27 -1.08
N GLN A 33 6.49 5.31 -1.92
CA GLN A 33 6.92 6.64 -1.49
C GLN A 33 5.93 7.29 -0.53
N GLN A 34 4.62 7.17 -0.78
CA GLN A 34 3.57 7.64 0.13
C GLN A 34 3.73 7.04 1.53
N LEU A 35 3.89 5.71 1.63
CA LEU A 35 4.12 5.01 2.90
C LEU A 35 5.41 5.44 3.60
N ALA A 36 6.51 5.61 2.85
CA ALA A 36 7.77 6.09 3.41
C ALA A 36 7.66 7.52 3.94
N GLN A 37 6.88 8.39 3.29
CA GLN A 37 6.59 9.74 3.78
C GLN A 37 5.69 9.71 5.03
N LEU A 38 4.66 8.87 5.04
CA LEU A 38 3.77 8.68 6.18
C LEU A 38 4.57 8.31 7.44
N LYS A 39 5.50 7.37 7.31
CA LYS A 39 6.41 6.95 8.39
C LYS A 39 7.27 8.09 8.94
N LYS A 40 7.66 9.06 8.08
CA LYS A 40 8.47 10.21 8.48
C LYS A 40 7.66 11.34 9.11
N LYS A 41 6.41 11.53 8.68
CA LYS A 41 5.57 12.67 9.06
C LYS A 41 4.78 12.42 10.35
N LEU A 42 4.43 11.17 10.65
CA LEU A 42 3.58 10.82 11.80
C LEU A 42 4.37 10.20 12.93
N LYS A 43 3.95 10.48 14.17
CA LYS A 43 4.39 9.72 15.35
C LYS A 43 3.59 8.42 15.41
N LEU A 44 4.06 7.41 14.67
CA LEU A 44 3.39 6.12 14.56
C LEU A 44 3.63 5.25 15.79
N SER A 45 2.64 4.40 16.11
CA SER A 45 2.84 3.30 17.05
C SER A 45 3.81 2.25 16.48
N ILE A 46 4.36 1.40 17.35
CA ILE A 46 5.23 0.29 16.93
C ILE A 46 4.52 -0.60 15.88
N LYS A 47 3.24 -0.88 16.11
CA LYS A 47 2.40 -1.69 15.21
C LYS A 47 2.21 -1.02 13.85
N GLN A 48 1.86 0.26 13.82
CA GLN A 48 1.70 1.02 12.57
C GLN A 48 3.02 1.09 11.78
N SER A 49 4.13 1.35 12.47
CA SER A 49 5.47 1.39 11.85
C SER A 49 5.84 0.02 11.24
N TYR A 50 5.58 -1.07 11.95
CA TYR A 50 5.81 -2.44 11.47
C TYR A 50 4.96 -2.80 10.25
N LEU A 51 3.67 -2.47 10.28
CA LEU A 51 2.77 -2.70 9.14
C LEU A 51 3.23 -1.95 7.89
N ILE A 52 3.66 -0.69 8.04
CA ILE A 52 4.22 0.10 6.94
C ILE A 52 5.47 -0.55 6.36
N ASP A 53 6.41 -0.98 7.20
CA ASP A 53 7.66 -1.60 6.75
C ASP A 53 7.42 -2.89 5.96
N ILE A 54 6.52 -3.75 6.45
CA ILE A 54 6.14 -4.96 5.70
C ILE A 54 5.48 -4.57 4.39
N THR A 55 4.56 -3.60 4.39
CA THR A 55 3.85 -3.21 3.18
C THR A 55 4.77 -2.64 2.12
N ILE A 56 5.80 -1.87 2.51
CA ILE A 56 6.86 -1.38 1.62
C ILE A 56 7.64 -2.54 0.97
N ASN A 57 7.94 -3.59 1.75
CA ASN A 57 8.62 -4.77 1.24
C ASN A 57 7.73 -5.56 0.27
N GLU A 58 6.46 -5.76 0.62
CA GLU A 58 5.49 -6.44 -0.24
C GLU A 58 5.19 -5.67 -1.53
N LEU A 59 5.18 -4.32 -1.49
CA LEU A 59 5.13 -3.48 -2.69
C LEU A 59 6.34 -3.71 -3.60
N SER A 60 7.54 -3.83 -3.00
CA SER A 60 8.76 -4.12 -3.76
C SER A 60 8.67 -5.50 -4.41
N ASN A 61 8.16 -6.50 -3.69
CA ASN A 61 7.92 -7.85 -4.20
C ASN A 61 6.86 -7.88 -5.31
N LEU A 62 5.77 -7.11 -5.16
CA LEU A 62 4.75 -6.98 -6.20
C LEU A 62 5.33 -6.37 -7.48
N LYS A 63 6.18 -5.35 -7.35
CA LYS A 63 6.84 -4.69 -8.49
C LYS A 63 7.74 -5.63 -9.28
N THR A 64 8.47 -6.51 -8.61
CA THR A 64 9.34 -7.50 -9.28
C THR A 64 8.56 -8.62 -9.96
N ASN A 65 7.30 -8.82 -9.57
CA ASN A 65 6.46 -9.95 -9.98
C ASN A 65 5.27 -9.54 -10.86
N LEU A 66 5.31 -8.35 -11.49
CA LEU A 66 4.19 -7.80 -12.27
C LEU A 66 3.68 -8.69 -13.41
N GLU A 67 4.56 -9.53 -13.96
CA GLU A 67 4.27 -10.39 -15.12
C GLU A 67 4.20 -11.88 -14.73
N THR A 68 4.33 -12.19 -13.44
CA THR A 68 4.27 -13.57 -12.96
C THR A 68 2.84 -13.94 -12.60
N ARG A 69 2.58 -15.26 -12.53
CA ARG A 69 1.29 -15.79 -12.08
C ARG A 69 0.96 -15.38 -10.64
N GLU A 70 1.97 -15.02 -9.85
CA GLU A 70 1.84 -14.62 -8.46
C GLU A 70 1.34 -13.17 -8.31
N HIS A 71 1.38 -12.36 -9.38
CA HIS A 71 0.94 -10.96 -9.37
C HIS A 71 -0.40 -10.75 -8.67
N THR A 72 -1.42 -11.54 -9.04
CA THR A 72 -2.77 -11.42 -8.47
C THR A 72 -2.80 -11.69 -6.97
N LEU A 73 -2.02 -12.67 -6.50
CA LEU A 73 -1.94 -13.01 -5.08
C LEU A 73 -1.23 -11.90 -4.29
N LEU A 74 -0.08 -11.44 -4.81
CA LEU A 74 0.71 -10.37 -4.21
C LEU A 74 -0.10 -9.06 -4.18
N TYR A 75 -0.82 -8.75 -5.24
CA TYR A 75 -1.70 -7.59 -5.33
C TYR A 75 -2.78 -7.61 -4.26
N ARG A 76 -3.48 -8.75 -4.08
CA ARG A 76 -4.51 -8.90 -3.03
C ARG A 76 -3.91 -8.73 -1.65
N ARG A 77 -2.73 -9.32 -1.40
CA ARG A 77 -2.03 -9.22 -0.12
C ARG A 77 -1.63 -7.77 0.20
N VAL A 78 -1.00 -7.07 -0.75
CA VAL A 78 -0.63 -5.66 -0.58
C VAL A 78 -1.86 -4.80 -0.36
N THR A 79 -2.94 -5.02 -1.11
CA THR A 79 -4.20 -4.27 -0.96
C THR A 79 -4.79 -4.46 0.44
N TYR A 80 -4.76 -5.69 0.97
CA TYR A 80 -5.19 -5.97 2.33
C TYR A 80 -4.35 -5.22 3.37
N LEU A 81 -3.01 -5.24 3.23
CA LEU A 81 -2.11 -4.54 4.14
C LEU A 81 -2.31 -3.01 4.11
N LEU A 82 -2.51 -2.42 2.93
CA LEU A 82 -2.81 -1.00 2.80
C LEU A 82 -4.10 -0.64 3.57
N ARG A 83 -5.16 -1.45 3.45
CA ARG A 83 -6.40 -1.24 4.23
C ARG A 83 -6.21 -1.39 5.72
N GLN A 84 -5.38 -2.35 6.15
CA GLN A 84 -5.04 -2.48 7.57
C GLN A 84 -4.35 -1.22 8.08
N ILE A 85 -3.42 -0.64 7.32
CA ILE A 85 -2.79 0.62 7.71
C ILE A 85 -3.82 1.75 7.78
N GLU A 86 -4.72 1.89 6.80
CA GLU A 86 -5.80 2.90 6.84
C GLU A 86 -6.62 2.79 8.13
N ASN A 87 -7.07 1.57 8.47
CA ASN A 87 -7.86 1.32 9.67
C ASN A 87 -7.08 1.67 10.94
N GLU A 88 -5.83 1.22 11.06
CA GLU A 88 -5.01 1.50 12.26
C GLU A 88 -4.69 2.99 12.41
N LEU A 89 -4.60 3.74 11.31
CA LEU A 89 -4.45 5.20 11.36
C LEU A 89 -5.74 5.89 11.79
N GLN A 90 -6.91 5.39 11.36
CA GLN A 90 -8.21 5.92 11.77
C GLN A 90 -8.50 5.63 13.25
N ASP A 91 -8.34 4.38 13.68
CA ASP A 91 -8.55 3.94 15.07
C ASP A 91 -7.61 4.67 16.04
N GLY A 92 -6.36 4.91 15.61
CA GLY A 92 -5.38 5.68 16.38
C GLY A 92 -5.77 7.15 16.58
N HIS A 93 -6.62 7.72 15.72
CA HIS A 93 -7.19 9.06 15.93
C HIS A 93 -8.43 9.01 16.83
N SER A 94 -9.25 7.96 16.75
CA SER A 94 -10.43 7.78 17.61
C SER A 94 -10.10 7.50 19.07
N ALA A 95 -8.89 7.05 19.40
CA ALA A 95 -8.45 6.83 20.78
C ALA A 95 -8.03 8.13 21.52
N LEU A 96 -8.11 9.29 20.87
CA LEU A 96 -7.67 10.59 21.40
C LEU A 96 -8.81 11.63 21.52
N ASP A 97 -10.06 11.26 21.21
CA ASP A 97 -11.28 12.03 21.51
C ASP A 97 -12.03 11.40 22.70
#